data_AF-A0A925I6U0-F1
#
_entry.id   AF-A0A925I6U0-F1
#
_cell.length_a   1.000
_cell.length_b   1.000
_cell.length_c   1.000
_cell.angle_alpha   90.00
_cell.angle_beta   90.00
_cell.angle_gamma   90.00
#
_symmetry.space_group_name_H-M   'P 1'
#
loop_
_entity.id
_entity.type
_entity.pdbx_description
1 polymer ?
#
loop_
_entity_poly.entity_id
_entity_poly.type
_entity_poly.pdbx_seq_one_letter_code
_entity_poly.pdbx_strand_id
1 'polypeptide(L)'
;MPKLIIKRSFNLISGYRKYRFFMNGTEISSVKNNSEKELTVESGEYAVEFKTDWRCSGLKKINIKENETKVLLVGPNSFISSIRLGILIVFLLALLTEFLELDKEVFRSVETISFILIILFSFYNLTFGMKRYLQIKEIKQIKL
;
A
#
# COMPACT_ATOMS: atom_id res chain seq x y z
N MET A 1 10.74 15.51 -24.70
CA MET A 1 9.49 14.83 -24.26
C MET A 1 9.58 14.58 -22.76
N PRO A 2 8.53 14.89 -21.99
CA PRO A 2 8.49 14.60 -20.55
C PRO A 2 8.58 13.10 -20.28
N LYS A 3 9.12 12.75 -19.11
CA LYS A 3 9.25 11.36 -18.67
C LYS A 3 8.51 11.13 -17.35
N LEU A 4 7.76 10.05 -17.28
CA LEU A 4 7.15 9.55 -16.07
C LEU A 4 7.82 8.23 -15.68
N ILE A 5 8.53 8.23 -14.56
CA ILE A 5 9.18 7.04 -14.01
C ILE A 5 8.30 6.51 -12.89
N ILE A 6 7.85 5.27 -13.04
CA ILE A 6 7.08 4.57 -12.01
C ILE A 6 8.00 3.58 -11.34
N LYS A 7 8.22 3.75 -10.04
CA LYS A 7 9.00 2.84 -9.20
C LYS A 7 8.11 2.12 -8.22
N ARG A 8 8.25 0.80 -8.11
CA ARG A 8 7.55 0.02 -7.08
C ARG A 8 8.49 -0.28 -5.92
N SER A 9 8.05 0.02 -4.69
CA SER A 9 8.75 -0.38 -3.48
C SER A 9 8.82 -1.91 -3.36
N PHE A 10 9.95 -2.43 -2.90
CA PHE A 10 10.08 -3.83 -2.54
C PHE A 10 9.06 -4.23 -1.47
N ASN A 11 8.38 -5.35 -1.68
CA ASN A 11 7.51 -5.95 -0.68
C ASN A 11 7.55 -7.47 -0.77
N LEU A 12 7.84 -8.15 0.36
CA LEU A 12 7.93 -9.61 0.44
C LEU A 12 6.55 -10.28 0.26
N ILE A 13 5.53 -9.77 0.96
CA ILE A 13 4.20 -10.39 1.04
C ILE A 13 3.46 -10.33 -0.30
N SER A 14 3.62 -9.23 -1.04
CA SER A 14 2.92 -8.98 -2.31
C SER A 14 3.84 -9.08 -3.53
N GLY A 15 5.05 -9.63 -3.37
CA GLY A 15 6.08 -9.63 -4.40
C GLY A 15 5.69 -10.35 -5.70
N TYR A 16 4.85 -11.37 -5.60
CA TYR A 16 4.34 -12.13 -6.75
C TYR A 16 3.27 -11.38 -7.56
N ARG A 17 2.59 -10.38 -6.97
CA ARG A 17 1.52 -9.63 -7.63
C ARG A 17 2.09 -8.52 -8.49
N LYS A 18 1.44 -8.17 -9.59
CA LYS A 18 1.77 -6.98 -10.39
C LYS A 18 0.91 -5.79 -9.95
N TYR A 19 1.49 -4.59 -9.98
CA TYR A 19 0.72 -3.35 -9.80
C TYR A 19 0.38 -2.80 -11.17
N ARG A 20 -0.91 -2.68 -11.47
CA ARG A 20 -1.43 -2.10 -12.70
C ARG A 20 -1.53 -0.59 -12.55
N PHE A 21 -1.00 0.15 -13.51
CA PHE A 21 -0.98 1.60 -13.54
C PHE A 21 -2.09 2.11 -14.46
N PHE A 22 -2.93 2.98 -13.92
CA PHE A 22 -4.02 3.63 -14.61
C PHE A 22 -3.76 5.14 -14.70
N MET A 23 -4.03 5.70 -15.86
CA MET A 23 -3.96 7.14 -16.12
C MET A 23 -5.26 7.57 -16.80
N ASN A 24 -5.92 8.57 -16.21
CA ASN A 24 -7.25 9.03 -16.64
C ASN A 24 -8.29 7.89 -16.76
N GLY A 25 -8.17 6.86 -15.92
CA GLY A 25 -9.04 5.69 -15.92
C GLY A 25 -8.64 4.55 -16.85
N THR A 26 -7.67 4.75 -17.75
CA THR A 26 -7.20 3.74 -18.70
C THR A 26 -5.94 3.04 -18.18
N GLU A 27 -5.88 1.70 -18.28
CA GLU A 27 -4.69 0.94 -17.93
C GLU A 27 -3.60 1.17 -18.99
N ILE A 28 -2.42 1.67 -18.56
CA ILE A 28 -1.29 1.94 -19.46
C ILE A 28 -0.21 0.87 -19.33
N SER A 29 0.08 0.44 -18.11
CA SER A 29 1.20 -0.48 -17.87
C SER A 29 1.06 -1.25 -16.56
N SER A 30 1.98 -2.18 -16.32
CA SER A 30 2.10 -2.86 -15.04
C SER A 30 3.57 -2.95 -14.58
N VAL A 31 3.77 -2.92 -13.27
CA VAL A 31 5.09 -2.89 -12.62
C VAL A 31 5.24 -4.07 -11.66
N LYS A 32 6.34 -4.82 -11.83
CA LYS A 32 6.72 -5.96 -10.99
C LYS A 32 7.36 -5.49 -9.67
N ASN A 33 7.49 -6.39 -8.72
CA ASN A 33 8.10 -6.06 -7.43
C ASN A 33 9.53 -5.55 -7.60
N ASN A 34 9.87 -4.49 -6.86
CA ASN A 34 11.19 -3.85 -6.92
C ASN A 34 11.69 -3.51 -8.33
N SER A 35 10.77 -3.13 -9.23
CA SER A 35 11.09 -2.72 -10.59
C SER A 35 10.64 -1.30 -10.85
N GLU A 36 11.20 -0.72 -11.92
CA GLU A 36 10.81 0.58 -12.44
C GLU A 36 10.39 0.47 -13.91
N LYS A 37 9.53 1.40 -14.31
CA LYS A 37 9.01 1.50 -15.68
C LYS A 37 9.05 2.97 -16.07
N GLU A 38 9.74 3.25 -17.16
CA GLU A 38 9.73 4.58 -17.78
C GLU A 38 8.61 4.66 -18.83
N LEU A 39 7.90 5.78 -18.84
CA LEU A 39 6.86 6.10 -19.81
C LEU A 39 7.14 7.49 -20.37
N THR A 40 7.08 7.61 -21.69
CA THR A 40 7.05 8.91 -22.36
C THR A 40 5.60 9.35 -22.44
N VAL A 41 5.30 10.51 -21.86
CA VAL A 41 3.94 11.07 -21.79
C VAL A 41 3.95 12.51 -22.26
N GLU A 42 2.83 12.99 -22.76
CA GLU A 42 2.66 14.40 -23.12
C GLU A 42 2.62 15.28 -21.87
N SER A 43 2.83 16.59 -22.05
CA SER A 43 2.67 17.56 -20.99
C SER A 43 1.19 17.74 -20.67
N GLY A 44 0.84 17.81 -19.38
CA GLY A 44 -0.55 17.99 -18.97
C GLY A 44 -0.86 17.49 -17.56
N GLU A 45 -2.15 17.56 -17.23
CA GLU A 45 -2.69 17.05 -15.98
C GLU A 45 -3.26 15.64 -16.16
N TYR A 46 -2.87 14.74 -15.26
CA TYR A 46 -3.29 13.35 -15.28
C TYR A 46 -3.80 12.93 -13.91
N ALA A 47 -4.91 12.19 -13.90
CA ALA A 47 -5.37 11.45 -12.75
C ALA A 47 -4.74 10.06 -12.76
N VAL A 48 -3.84 9.78 -11.81
CA VAL A 48 -3.15 8.50 -11.71
C VAL A 48 -3.70 7.64 -10.58
N GLU A 49 -3.76 6.34 -10.83
CA GLU A 49 -4.18 5.32 -9.86
C GLU A 49 -3.35 4.04 -10.07
N PHE A 50 -3.08 3.32 -8.99
CA PHE A 50 -2.51 1.98 -9.04
C PHE A 50 -3.49 0.96 -8.48
N LYS A 51 -3.60 -0.19 -9.12
CA LYS A 51 -4.44 -1.31 -8.65
C LYS A 51 -3.65 -2.60 -8.57
N THR A 52 -3.95 -3.41 -7.57
CA THR A 52 -3.48 -4.79 -7.44
C THR A 52 -4.66 -5.64 -7.03
N ASP A 53 -5.09 -6.53 -7.92
CA ASP A 53 -6.34 -7.26 -7.82
C ASP A 53 -7.51 -6.31 -7.54
N TRP A 54 -8.19 -6.49 -6.42
CA TRP A 54 -9.27 -5.69 -5.89
C TRP A 54 -8.79 -4.43 -5.14
N ARG A 55 -7.54 -4.38 -4.66
CA ARG A 55 -7.03 -3.27 -3.83
C ARG A 55 -6.47 -2.15 -4.70
N CYS A 56 -6.63 -0.90 -4.30
CA CYS A 56 -6.16 0.24 -5.10
C CYS A 56 -5.53 1.36 -4.27
N SER A 57 -4.92 2.30 -4.96
CA SER A 57 -4.56 3.59 -4.41
C SER A 57 -5.73 4.56 -4.52
N GLY A 58 -5.66 5.66 -3.78
CA GLY A 58 -6.49 6.82 -4.08
C GLY A 58 -6.12 7.40 -5.45
N LEU A 59 -7.07 8.08 -6.08
CA LEU A 59 -6.81 8.90 -7.25
C LEU A 59 -5.90 10.06 -6.84
N LYS A 60 -4.79 10.22 -7.55
CA LYS A 60 -3.85 11.33 -7.34
C LYS A 60 -3.74 12.13 -8.63
N LYS A 61 -3.95 13.45 -8.54
CA LYS A 61 -3.71 14.35 -9.67
C LYS A 61 -2.23 14.70 -9.72
N ILE A 62 -1.62 14.55 -10.88
CA ILE A 62 -0.26 14.96 -11.16
C ILE A 62 -0.27 15.90 -12.37
N ASN A 63 0.57 16.93 -12.33
CA ASN A 63 0.85 17.78 -13.48
C ASN A 63 2.28 17.50 -13.95
N ILE A 64 2.47 17.27 -15.25
CA ILE A 64 3.77 16.99 -15.88
C ILE A 64 4.07 18.13 -16.86
N LYS A 65 5.12 18.90 -16.59
CA LYS A 65 5.57 19.98 -17.48
C LYS A 65 6.46 19.46 -18.61
N GLU A 66 6.58 20.25 -19.67
CA GLU A 66 7.56 19.97 -20.73
C GLU A 66 8.98 19.88 -20.17
N ASN A 67 9.74 18.89 -20.63
CA ASN A 67 11.10 18.55 -20.16
C ASN A 67 11.24 18.18 -18.67
N GLU A 68 10.13 17.91 -17.97
CA GLU A 68 10.17 17.40 -16.59
C GLU A 68 10.25 15.87 -16.58
N THR A 69 11.04 15.33 -15.64
CA THR A 69 10.98 13.91 -15.27
C THR A 69 10.31 13.80 -13.90
N LYS A 70 9.14 13.18 -13.85
CA LYS A 70 8.46 12.88 -12.58
C LYS A 70 8.66 11.44 -12.17
N VAL A 71 8.98 11.23 -10.89
CA VAL A 71 9.15 9.89 -10.32
C VAL A 71 8.04 9.62 -9.30
N LEU A 72 7.26 8.58 -9.56
CA LEU A 72 6.22 8.08 -8.67
C LEU A 72 6.69 6.80 -8.00
N LEU A 73 6.81 6.83 -6.68
CA LEU A 73 7.01 5.64 -5.86
C LEU A 73 5.65 5.11 -5.42
N VAL A 74 5.33 3.88 -5.81
CA VAL A 74 4.13 3.16 -5.37
C VAL A 74 4.50 2.03 -4.41
N GLY A 75 3.77 1.94 -3.31
CA GLY A 75 3.97 0.91 -2.30
C GLY A 75 2.74 0.65 -1.44
N PRO A 76 2.78 -0.35 -0.55
CA PRO A 76 1.76 -0.52 0.47
C PRO A 76 1.72 0.72 1.36
N ASN A 77 0.53 1.08 1.83
CA ASN A 77 0.39 2.12 2.82
C ASN A 77 1.03 1.69 4.15
N SER A 78 2.07 2.41 4.57
CA SER A 78 2.84 2.09 5.77
C SER A 78 1.98 2.18 7.02
N PHE A 79 1.06 3.14 7.11
CA PHE A 79 0.18 3.30 8.28
C PHE A 79 -0.72 2.09 8.50
N ILE A 80 -1.37 1.60 7.43
CA ILE A 80 -2.22 0.40 7.50
C ILE A 80 -1.37 -0.83 7.85
N SER A 81 -0.17 -0.92 7.30
CA SER A 81 0.75 -2.02 7.58
C SER A 81 1.20 -2.03 9.06
N SER A 82 1.49 -0.86 9.63
CA SER A 82 1.84 -0.68 11.04
C SER A 82 0.69 -1.04 11.98
N ILE A 83 -0.55 -0.65 11.68
CA ILE A 83 -1.71 -1.03 12.48
C ILE A 83 -1.89 -2.56 12.52
N ARG A 84 -1.80 -3.24 11.37
CA ARG A 84 -1.92 -4.71 11.35
C ARG A 84 -0.86 -5.38 12.21
N LEU A 85 0.37 -4.88 12.13
CA LEU A 85 1.49 -5.40 12.92
C LEU A 85 1.27 -5.14 14.43
N GLY A 86 0.79 -3.96 14.80
CA GLY A 86 0.45 -3.64 16.20
C GLY A 86 -0.61 -4.58 16.78
N ILE A 87 -1.71 -4.79 16.05
CA ILE A 87 -2.78 -5.68 16.54
C ILE A 87 -2.28 -7.14 16.61
N LEU A 88 -1.46 -7.59 15.65
CA LEU A 88 -0.84 -8.91 15.68
C LEU A 88 0.07 -9.10 16.91
N ILE A 89 0.89 -8.09 17.26
CA ILE A 89 1.75 -8.14 18.45
C ILE A 89 0.90 -8.27 19.72
N VAL A 90 -0.16 -7.47 19.86
CA VAL A 90 -1.06 -7.56 21.03
C VAL A 90 -1.69 -8.95 21.13
N PHE A 91 -2.16 -9.50 20.01
CA PHE A 91 -2.70 -10.86 19.96
C PHE A 91 -1.66 -11.92 20.37
N LEU A 92 -0.43 -11.84 19.86
CA LEU A 92 0.65 -12.77 20.22
C LEU A 92 1.07 -12.64 21.70
N LEU A 93 1.07 -11.43 22.25
CA LEU A 93 1.31 -11.20 23.68
C LEU A 93 0.21 -11.82 24.54
N ALA A 94 -1.06 -11.70 24.13
CA ALA A 94 -2.18 -12.35 24.82
C ALA A 94 -2.01 -13.88 24.82
N LEU A 95 -1.62 -14.49 23.69
CA LEU A 95 -1.33 -15.93 23.63
C LEU A 95 -0.13 -16.33 24.51
N LEU A 96 0.89 -15.48 24.61
CA LEU A 96 2.05 -15.76 25.47
C LEU A 96 1.66 -15.79 26.96
N THR A 97 0.68 -14.99 27.37
CA THR A 97 0.21 -15.00 28.77
C THR A 97 -0.52 -16.29 29.14
N GLU A 98 -1.18 -16.94 28.16
CA GLU A 98 -1.74 -18.28 28.34
C GLU A 98 -0.63 -19.32 28.56
N PHE A 99 0.47 -19.22 27.79
CA PHE A 99 1.64 -20.08 27.94
C PHE A 99 2.36 -19.90 29.30
N LEU A 100 2.29 -18.71 29.91
CA LEU A 100 2.93 -18.38 31.17
C LEU A 100 2.04 -18.56 32.41
N GLU A 101 0.83 -19.13 32.24
CA GLU A 101 -0.14 -19.39 33.31
C GLU A 101 -0.53 -18.17 34.17
N LEU A 102 -0.48 -16.96 33.57
CA LEU A 102 -0.90 -15.72 34.23
C LEU A 102 -2.43 -15.64 34.36
N ASP A 103 -2.93 -14.75 35.23
CA ASP A 103 -4.36 -14.63 35.57
C ASP A 103 -5.29 -14.56 34.34
N LYS A 104 -6.12 -15.59 34.17
CA LYS A 104 -6.67 -16.01 32.88
C LYS A 104 -7.89 -15.20 32.41
N GLU A 105 -8.62 -14.57 33.33
CA GLU A 105 -9.90 -13.91 33.01
C GLU A 105 -9.71 -12.63 32.18
N VAL A 106 -8.75 -11.78 32.57
CA VAL A 106 -8.47 -10.51 31.87
C VAL A 106 -7.84 -10.77 30.49
N PHE A 107 -6.89 -11.71 30.40
CA PHE A 107 -6.18 -11.98 29.14
C PHE A 107 -7.06 -12.64 28.08
N ARG A 108 -7.98 -13.53 28.47
CA ARG A 108 -8.93 -14.15 27.53
C ARG A 108 -9.86 -13.11 26.88
N SER A 109 -10.28 -12.11 27.65
CA SER A 109 -11.09 -11.00 27.12
C SER A 109 -10.28 -10.15 26.13
N VAL A 110 -9.02 -9.84 26.45
CA VAL A 110 -8.11 -9.08 25.57
C VAL A 110 -7.83 -9.84 24.28
N GLU A 111 -7.59 -11.15 24.34
CA GLU A 111 -7.39 -12.01 23.17
C GLU A 111 -8.61 -11.97 22.24
N THR A 112 -9.80 -12.20 22.80
CA THR A 112 -11.06 -12.22 22.06
C THR A 112 -11.32 -10.88 21.37
N ILE A 113 -11.16 -9.78 22.09
CA ILE A 113 -11.32 -8.42 21.53
C ILE A 113 -10.29 -8.17 20.44
N SER A 114 -9.02 -8.52 20.67
CA SER A 114 -7.95 -8.33 19.69
C SER A 114 -8.23 -9.11 18.40
N PHE A 115 -8.67 -10.36 18.52
CA PHE A 115 -9.05 -11.19 17.38
C PHE A 115 -10.21 -10.57 16.58
N ILE A 116 -11.27 -10.12 17.25
CA ILE A 116 -12.39 -9.42 16.63
C ILE A 116 -11.90 -8.16 15.90
N LEU A 117 -11.02 -7.37 16.52
CA LEU A 117 -10.46 -6.16 15.91
C LEU A 117 -9.60 -6.48 14.68
N ILE A 118 -8.81 -7.56 14.68
CA ILE A 118 -8.06 -8.01 13.48
C ILE A 118 -9.02 -8.32 12.35
N ILE A 119 -10.08 -9.06 12.63
CA ILE A 119 -11.09 -9.46 11.65
C ILE A 119 -11.78 -8.22 11.08
N LEU A 120 -12.35 -7.37 11.95
CA LEU A 120 -13.06 -6.16 11.53
C LEU A 120 -12.16 -5.20 10.76
N PHE A 121 -10.94 -4.98 11.24
CA PHE A 121 -9.97 -4.14 10.55
C PHE A 121 -9.60 -4.72 9.18
N SER A 122 -9.43 -6.03 9.09
CA SER A 122 -9.19 -6.71 7.82
C SER A 122 -10.38 -6.49 6.87
N PHE A 123 -11.60 -6.84 7.27
CA PHE A 123 -12.81 -6.64 6.48
C PHE A 123 -13.02 -5.20 6.02
N TYR A 124 -12.77 -4.22 6.88
CA TYR A 124 -12.82 -2.81 6.50
C TYR A 124 -11.83 -2.49 5.37
N ASN A 125 -10.58 -2.94 5.48
CA ASN A 125 -9.55 -2.69 4.45
C ASN A 125 -9.80 -3.46 3.14
N LEU A 126 -10.56 -4.55 3.22
CA LEU A 126 -11.01 -5.32 2.07
C LEU A 126 -12.15 -4.60 1.32
N THR A 127 -13.07 -3.95 2.05
CA THR A 127 -14.26 -3.32 1.48
C THR A 127 -14.08 -1.81 1.27
N PHE A 128 -14.26 -1.01 2.30
CA PHE A 128 -14.31 0.45 2.22
C PHE A 128 -12.91 1.09 2.18
N GLY A 129 -11.97 0.53 2.93
CA GLY A 129 -10.58 0.98 3.03
C GLY A 129 -9.70 0.61 1.82
N MET A 130 -10.27 -0.09 0.83
CA MET A 130 -9.58 -0.66 -0.33
C MET A 130 -8.76 0.38 -1.11
N LYS A 131 -9.26 1.62 -1.22
CA LYS A 131 -8.58 2.76 -1.88
C LYS A 131 -7.38 3.32 -1.12
N ARG A 132 -7.18 2.92 0.13
CA ARG A 132 -6.06 3.38 0.97
C ARG A 132 -4.95 2.34 1.04
N TYR A 133 -5.11 1.20 0.37
CA TYR A 133 -4.18 0.07 0.47
C TYR A 133 -2.81 0.38 -0.16
N LEU A 134 -2.82 1.02 -1.34
CA LEU A 134 -1.61 1.50 -2.01
C LEU A 134 -1.44 3.00 -1.79
N GLN A 135 -0.19 3.43 -1.63
CA GLN A 135 0.18 4.83 -1.50
C GLN A 135 1.08 5.24 -2.68
N ILE A 136 0.80 6.41 -3.25
CA ILE A 136 1.62 7.03 -4.30
C ILE A 136 2.38 8.21 -3.69
N LYS A 137 3.71 8.13 -3.69
CA LYS A 137 4.59 9.21 -3.26
C LYS A 137 5.30 9.81 -4.48
N GLU A 138 5.31 11.13 -4.57
CA GLU A 138 6.20 11.82 -5.51
C GLU A 138 7.55 11.96 -4.85
N ILE A 139 8.60 11.53 -5.54
CA ILE A 139 9.98 11.65 -5.07
C ILE A 139 10.75 12.51 -6.07
N LYS A 140 11.54 13.45 -5.55
CA LYS A 140 12.50 14.17 -6.39
C LYS A 140 13.59 13.18 -6.79
N GLN A 141 13.94 13.15 -8.06
CA GLN A 141 15.08 12.38 -8.54
C GLN A 141 16.34 12.98 -7.90
N ILE A 142 16.90 12.29 -6.91
CA ILE A 142 18.20 12.67 -6.36
C ILE A 142 19.21 12.26 -7.42
N LYS A 143 19.81 13.25 -8.12
CA LYS A 143 21.05 13.01 -8.86
C LYS A 143 22.10 12.68 -7.80
N LEU A 144 22.49 11.41 -7.73
CA LEU A 144 23.74 11.00 -7.07
C LEU A 144 24.92 11.46 -7.93
#